data_AF-A0A966RA39-F1
#
_entry.id   AF-A0A966RA39-F1
#
_cell.length_a   1.000
_cell.length_b   1.000
_cell.length_c   1.000
_cell.angle_alpha   90.00
_cell.angle_beta   90.00
_cell.angle_gamma   90.00
#
_symmetry.space_group_name_H-M   'P 1'
#
loop_
_entity.id
_entity.type
_entity.pdbx_description
1 polymer ?
#
loop_
_entity_poly.entity_id
_entity_poly.type
_entity_poly.pdbx_seq_one_letter_code
_entity_poly.pdbx_strand_id
1 'polypeptide(L)'
;MKQRAHLPHDIAKSSQAVQRHYLQMLADGHGERWAEMCALQTPPGTRGTDRALMQGRYAGEWMNGMPPAMAARMVREAQKAGINVSGKFYMGGLADRRAHLDPAAWIDSVADIKKVAQQRDLHVQGIVDYTPPEKEPAKSVDIAPDILKEHVRKEMKAHPKLSRGEAIEKVKDRIVPHWKRKKK
;
A
#
# COMPACT_ATOMS: atom_id res chain seq x y z
N MET A 1 -18.11 10.41 33.89
CA MET A 1 -18.46 10.92 32.55
C MET A 1 -18.66 9.73 31.62
N LYS A 2 -19.91 9.42 31.24
CA LYS A 2 -20.16 8.32 30.28
C LYS A 2 -19.67 8.77 28.90
N GLN A 3 -18.70 8.07 28.33
CA GLN A 3 -18.31 8.26 26.93
C GLN A 3 -19.58 8.21 26.08
N ARG A 4 -19.81 9.23 25.25
CA ARG A 4 -20.88 9.18 24.24
C ARG A 4 -20.60 7.94 23.39
N ALA A 5 -21.47 6.94 23.47
CA ALA A 5 -21.36 5.74 22.65
C ALA A 5 -21.30 6.21 21.19
N HIS A 6 -20.15 5.98 20.55
CA HIS A 6 -19.98 6.27 19.14
C HIS A 6 -20.93 5.32 18.39
N LEU A 7 -21.96 5.87 17.76
CA LEU A 7 -22.85 5.09 16.92
C LEU A 7 -22.19 4.93 15.54
N PRO A 8 -22.16 3.71 14.97
CA PRO A 8 -21.77 3.50 13.58
C PRO A 8 -22.58 4.41 12.66
N HIS A 9 -21.95 4.89 11.58
CA HIS A 9 -22.53 5.87 10.68
C HIS A 9 -23.93 5.46 10.16
N ASP A 10 -24.11 4.18 9.84
CA ASP A 10 -25.37 3.68 9.28
C ASP A 10 -26.47 3.58 10.36
N ILE A 11 -26.10 3.20 11.59
CA ILE A 11 -27.00 3.24 12.76
C ILE A 11 -27.41 4.68 13.10
N ALA A 12 -26.46 5.63 13.07
CA ALA A 12 -26.73 7.03 13.37
C ALA A 12 -27.73 7.68 12.38
N LYS A 13 -27.74 7.23 11.13
CA LYS A 13 -28.67 7.69 10.09
C LYS A 13 -30.03 6.98 10.09
N SER A 14 -30.15 5.91 10.88
CA SER A 14 -31.36 5.08 10.96
C SER A 14 -32.40 5.67 11.92
N SER A 15 -33.61 5.09 11.93
CA SER A 15 -34.69 5.51 12.83
C SER A 15 -34.34 5.30 14.31
N GLN A 16 -34.99 6.05 15.21
CA GLN A 16 -34.77 5.91 16.66
C GLN A 16 -35.06 4.49 17.18
N ALA A 17 -36.00 3.76 16.55
CA ALA A 17 -36.29 2.38 16.91
C ALA A 17 -35.08 1.46 16.63
N VAL A 18 -34.43 1.64 15.47
CA VAL A 18 -33.22 0.90 15.09
C VAL A 18 -32.06 1.23 16.01
N GLN A 19 -31.85 2.52 16.32
CA GLN A 19 -30.80 2.95 17.25
C GLN A 19 -31.00 2.37 18.66
N ARG A 20 -32.23 2.34 19.16
CA ARG A 20 -32.56 1.74 20.47
C ARG A 20 -32.34 0.23 20.46
N HIS A 21 -32.73 -0.46 19.39
CA HIS A 21 -32.50 -1.89 19.27
C HIS A 21 -31.00 -2.24 19.23
N TYR A 22 -30.20 -1.46 18.50
CA TYR A 22 -28.74 -1.57 18.49
C TYR A 22 -28.13 -1.40 19.89
N LEU A 23 -28.49 -0.32 20.60
CA LEU A 23 -27.99 -0.05 21.95
C LEU A 23 -28.43 -1.12 22.96
N GLN A 24 -29.63 -1.67 22.80
CA GLN A 24 -30.11 -2.77 23.63
C GLN A 24 -29.24 -4.02 23.44
N MET A 25 -28.94 -4.39 22.19
CA MET A 25 -28.09 -5.55 21.92
C MET A 25 -26.66 -5.39 22.46
N LEU A 26 -26.10 -4.17 22.43
CA LEU A 26 -24.83 -3.89 23.10
C LEU A 26 -24.92 -4.04 24.62
N ALA A 27 -26.03 -3.58 25.22
CA ALA A 27 -26.27 -3.73 26.66
C ALA A 27 -26.45 -5.20 27.08
N ASP A 28 -27.02 -6.03 26.20
CA ASP A 28 -27.17 -7.47 26.37
C ASP A 28 -25.85 -8.24 26.14
N GLY A 29 -24.76 -7.55 25.80
CA GLY A 29 -23.42 -8.11 25.67
C GLY A 29 -23.07 -8.64 24.28
N HIS A 30 -23.88 -8.37 23.26
CA HIS A 30 -23.54 -8.75 21.89
C HIS A 30 -22.42 -7.87 21.31
N GLY A 31 -21.64 -8.45 20.38
CA GLY A 31 -20.61 -7.71 19.65
C GLY A 31 -21.20 -6.67 18.71
N GLU A 32 -20.48 -5.56 18.50
CA GLU A 32 -20.91 -4.38 17.75
C GLU A 32 -21.42 -4.70 16.34
N ARG A 33 -20.67 -5.49 15.57
CA ARG A 33 -21.04 -5.90 14.20
C ARG A 33 -22.28 -6.79 14.14
N TRP A 34 -22.50 -7.60 15.16
CA TRP A 34 -23.69 -8.44 15.25
C TRP A 34 -24.93 -7.60 15.57
N ALA A 35 -24.80 -6.68 16.53
CA ALA A 35 -25.86 -5.73 16.87
C ALA A 35 -26.23 -4.85 15.68
N GLU A 36 -25.24 -4.36 14.92
CA GLU A 36 -25.47 -3.57 13.70
C GLU A 36 -26.25 -4.36 12.64
N MET A 37 -25.86 -5.62 12.38
CA MET A 37 -26.55 -6.52 11.44
C MET A 37 -28.02 -6.72 11.84
N CYS A 38 -28.26 -7.12 13.09
CA CYS A 38 -29.61 -7.39 13.59
C CYS A 38 -30.48 -6.12 13.58
N ALA A 39 -29.90 -4.97 13.92
CA ALA A 39 -30.64 -3.71 14.00
C ALA A 39 -31.04 -3.18 12.61
N LEU A 40 -30.14 -3.28 11.64
CA LEU A 40 -30.39 -2.83 10.26
C LEU A 40 -31.14 -3.88 9.42
N GLN A 41 -31.37 -5.08 9.98
CA GLN A 41 -31.86 -6.25 9.24
C GLN A 41 -31.11 -6.49 7.92
N THR A 42 -29.86 -6.03 7.88
CA THR A 42 -29.01 -6.08 6.71
C THR A 42 -27.92 -7.09 7.05
N PRO A 43 -27.75 -8.16 6.26
CA PRO A 43 -26.68 -9.10 6.50
C PRO A 43 -25.35 -8.32 6.52
N PRO A 44 -24.37 -8.73 7.35
CA PRO A 44 -23.07 -8.07 7.38
C PRO A 44 -22.57 -8.07 5.95
N GLY A 45 -22.22 -6.89 5.43
CA GLY A 45 -21.63 -6.80 4.12
C GLY A 45 -20.48 -7.80 4.04
N THR A 46 -20.38 -8.56 2.95
CA THR A 46 -19.32 -9.57 2.76
C THR A 46 -17.94 -8.94 2.55
N ARG A 47 -17.70 -7.74 3.09
CA ARG A 47 -16.46 -6.99 2.98
C ARG A 47 -15.32 -7.81 3.59
N GLY A 48 -14.23 -7.95 2.83
CA GLY A 48 -13.08 -8.75 3.23
C GLY A 48 -13.20 -10.25 2.94
N THR A 49 -14.21 -10.68 2.16
CA THR A 49 -14.26 -12.05 1.61
C THR A 49 -13.77 -12.07 0.16
N ASP A 50 -13.21 -13.21 -0.27
CA ASP A 50 -12.79 -13.40 -1.67
C ASP A 50 -13.96 -13.23 -2.65
N ARG A 51 -15.16 -13.66 -2.26
CA ARG A 51 -16.38 -13.46 -3.05
C ARG A 51 -16.63 -11.98 -3.31
N ALA A 52 -16.58 -11.14 -2.28
CA ALA A 52 -16.80 -9.70 -2.43
C ALA A 52 -15.65 -9.01 -3.16
N LEU A 53 -14.42 -9.50 -2.99
CA LEU A 53 -13.25 -9.02 -3.72
C LEU A 53 -13.39 -9.29 -5.23
N MET A 54 -13.83 -10.49 -5.62
CA MET A 54 -13.84 -10.93 -7.01
C MET A 54 -15.16 -10.61 -7.74
N GLN A 55 -16.19 -10.15 -7.03
CA GLN A 55 -17.45 -9.71 -7.63
C GLN A 55 -17.21 -8.58 -8.64
N GLY A 56 -17.55 -8.82 -9.91
CA GLY A 56 -17.31 -7.89 -11.01
C GLY A 56 -15.84 -7.71 -11.40
N ARG A 57 -14.98 -8.69 -11.07
CA ARG A 57 -13.56 -8.70 -11.46
C ARG A 57 -13.11 -10.04 -12.06
N TYR A 58 -13.80 -11.14 -11.73
CA TYR A 58 -13.35 -12.49 -12.07
C TYR A 58 -13.24 -12.76 -13.57
N ALA A 59 -14.13 -12.19 -14.39
CA ALA A 59 -14.13 -12.38 -15.84
C ALA A 59 -13.38 -11.25 -16.58
N GLY A 60 -12.52 -10.51 -15.87
CA GLY A 60 -11.79 -9.38 -16.45
C GLY A 60 -12.62 -8.10 -16.52
N GLU A 61 -13.80 -8.03 -15.90
CA GLU A 61 -14.67 -6.86 -16.00
C GLU A 61 -14.03 -5.59 -15.40
N TRP A 62 -13.05 -5.76 -14.51
CA TRP A 62 -12.23 -4.67 -13.97
C TRP A 62 -11.41 -3.92 -15.04
N MET A 63 -11.20 -4.52 -16.21
CA MET A 63 -10.53 -3.88 -17.36
C MET A 63 -11.49 -3.06 -18.23
N ASN A 64 -12.82 -3.17 -18.04
CA ASN A 64 -13.81 -2.46 -18.86
C ASN A 64 -13.72 -0.93 -18.73
N GLY A 65 -13.14 -0.43 -17.64
CA GLY A 65 -12.87 0.99 -17.45
C GLY A 65 -11.63 1.51 -18.18
N MET A 66 -10.86 0.63 -18.84
CA MET A 66 -9.62 0.99 -19.54
C MET A 66 -9.81 0.98 -21.07
N PRO A 67 -9.04 1.77 -21.83
CA PRO A 67 -8.98 1.63 -23.28
C PRO A 67 -8.63 0.19 -23.69
N PRO A 68 -9.36 -0.45 -24.62
CA PRO A 68 -9.16 -1.87 -24.96
C PRO A 68 -7.72 -2.21 -25.37
N ALA A 69 -7.07 -1.33 -26.13
CA ALA A 69 -5.69 -1.51 -26.55
C ALA A 69 -4.70 -1.53 -25.36
N MET A 70 -4.98 -0.73 -24.32
CA MET A 70 -4.17 -0.69 -23.10
C MET A 70 -4.35 -1.96 -22.27
N ALA A 71 -5.61 -2.40 -22.07
CA ALA A 71 -5.91 -3.65 -21.37
C ALA A 71 -5.24 -4.86 -22.04
N ALA A 72 -5.37 -4.98 -23.36
CA ALA A 72 -4.74 -6.03 -24.14
C ALA A 72 -3.21 -5.98 -24.06
N ARG A 73 -2.61 -4.78 -24.10
CA ARG A 73 -1.16 -4.61 -23.93
C ARG A 73 -0.70 -5.07 -22.55
N MET A 74 -1.38 -4.64 -21.51
CA MET A 74 -1.06 -4.99 -20.12
C MET A 74 -1.09 -6.50 -19.89
N VAL A 75 -2.15 -7.17 -20.33
CA VAL A 75 -2.30 -8.63 -20.24
C VAL A 75 -1.18 -9.35 -21.00
N ARG A 76 -0.92 -8.93 -22.25
CA ARG A 76 0.13 -9.53 -23.09
C ARG A 76 1.52 -9.37 -22.48
N GLU A 77 1.82 -8.20 -21.92
CA GLU A 77 3.10 -7.94 -21.27
C GLU A 77 3.29 -8.75 -19.99
N ALA A 78 2.23 -8.88 -19.16
CA ALA A 78 2.25 -9.73 -17.98
C ALA A 78 2.44 -11.21 -18.34
N GLN A 79 1.72 -11.71 -19.35
CA GLN A 79 1.87 -13.09 -19.84
C GLN A 79 3.28 -13.35 -20.40
N LYS A 80 3.87 -12.39 -21.12
CA LYS A 80 5.27 -12.47 -21.58
C LYS A 80 6.26 -12.54 -20.42
N ALA A 81 5.95 -11.93 -19.28
CA ALA A 81 6.73 -12.05 -18.05
C ALA A 81 6.50 -13.37 -17.28
N GLY A 82 5.69 -14.29 -17.83
CA GLY A 82 5.39 -15.59 -17.22
C GLY A 82 4.28 -15.56 -16.16
N ILE A 83 3.48 -14.49 -16.10
CA ILE A 83 2.44 -14.33 -15.09
C ILE A 83 1.13 -14.99 -15.56
N ASN A 84 0.54 -15.84 -14.71
CA ASN A 84 -0.82 -16.32 -14.94
C ASN A 84 -1.83 -15.24 -14.52
N VAL A 85 -2.46 -14.62 -15.53
CA VAL A 85 -3.47 -13.57 -15.36
C VAL A 85 -4.90 -14.11 -15.19
N SER A 86 -5.13 -15.39 -15.48
CA SER A 86 -6.47 -15.97 -15.53
C SER A 86 -7.08 -16.07 -14.13
N GLY A 87 -8.32 -15.57 -13.97
CA GLY A 87 -9.01 -15.51 -12.68
C GLY A 87 -8.37 -14.55 -11.67
N LYS A 88 -7.37 -13.75 -12.07
CA LYS A 88 -6.73 -12.74 -11.25
C LYS A 88 -7.05 -11.35 -11.77
N PHE A 89 -6.93 -10.35 -10.89
CA PHE A 89 -6.97 -8.96 -11.30
C PHE A 89 -5.73 -8.21 -10.82
N TYR A 90 -5.34 -7.18 -11.57
CA TYR A 90 -4.19 -6.36 -11.23
C TYR A 90 -4.58 -5.28 -10.23
N MET A 91 -3.88 -5.23 -9.10
CA MET A 91 -4.02 -4.19 -8.10
C MET A 91 -2.75 -3.32 -8.08
N GLY A 92 -2.79 -2.20 -8.81
CA GLY A 92 -1.64 -1.30 -8.94
C GLY A 92 -1.11 -0.73 -7.63
N GLY A 93 -1.95 -0.60 -6.60
CA GLY A 93 -1.53 -0.17 -5.25
C GLY A 93 -0.62 -1.16 -4.53
N LEU A 94 -0.57 -2.42 -4.99
CA LEU A 94 0.32 -3.44 -4.46
C LEU A 94 1.59 -3.62 -5.29
N ALA A 95 1.64 -3.06 -6.50
CA ALA A 95 2.72 -3.31 -7.45
C ALA A 95 4.04 -2.65 -7.04
N ASP A 96 5.15 -3.30 -7.39
CA ASP A 96 6.47 -2.70 -7.28
C ASP A 96 6.77 -1.77 -8.49
N ARG A 97 8.04 -1.38 -8.65
CA ARG A 97 8.47 -0.50 -9.76
C ARG A 97 8.25 -1.10 -11.16
N ARG A 98 7.97 -2.40 -11.26
CA ARG A 98 7.70 -3.12 -12.52
C ARG A 98 6.22 -3.05 -12.93
N ALA A 99 5.35 -2.46 -12.11
CA ALA A 99 3.93 -2.29 -12.39
C ALA A 99 3.22 -3.62 -12.72
N HIS A 100 2.50 -3.72 -13.84
CA HIS A 100 1.76 -4.92 -14.25
C HIS A 100 2.65 -6.12 -14.61
N LEU A 101 3.97 -5.93 -14.65
CA LEU A 101 4.96 -7.01 -14.78
C LEU A 101 5.33 -7.64 -13.44
N ASP A 102 4.75 -7.17 -12.34
CA ASP A 102 4.96 -7.72 -11.00
C ASP A 102 3.95 -8.84 -10.70
N PRO A 103 4.41 -10.10 -10.54
CA PRO A 103 3.51 -11.23 -10.27
C PRO A 103 2.69 -11.06 -8.99
N ALA A 104 3.25 -10.39 -7.97
CA ALA A 104 2.58 -10.20 -6.69
C ALA A 104 1.42 -9.19 -6.74
N ALA A 105 1.35 -8.37 -7.79
CA ALA A 105 0.26 -7.42 -7.98
C ALA A 105 -0.97 -8.04 -8.65
N TRP A 106 -0.86 -9.29 -9.13
CA TRP A 106 -1.97 -10.06 -9.69
C TRP A 106 -2.56 -10.96 -8.60
N ILE A 107 -3.75 -10.60 -8.13
CA ILE A 107 -4.36 -11.20 -6.94
C ILE A 107 -5.68 -11.90 -7.30
N ASP A 108 -5.97 -12.99 -6.60
CA ASP A 108 -7.25 -13.72 -6.66
C ASP A 108 -8.01 -13.72 -5.33
N SER A 109 -7.35 -13.32 -4.24
CA SER A 109 -7.85 -13.48 -2.89
C SER A 109 -7.44 -12.33 -1.98
N VAL A 110 -8.19 -12.17 -0.89
CA VAL A 110 -7.94 -11.23 0.20
C VAL A 110 -6.65 -11.61 0.94
N ALA A 111 -6.34 -12.91 1.00
CA ALA A 111 -5.10 -13.43 1.56
C ALA A 111 -3.86 -12.95 0.79
N ASP A 112 -3.92 -12.92 -0.55
CA ASP A 112 -2.83 -12.40 -1.38
C ASP A 112 -2.56 -10.92 -1.11
N ILE A 113 -3.63 -10.10 -0.98
CA ILE A 113 -3.49 -8.68 -0.61
C ILE A 113 -2.71 -8.54 0.70
N LYS A 114 -3.13 -9.27 1.74
CA LYS A 114 -2.49 -9.20 3.07
C LYS A 114 -1.04 -9.68 3.01
N LYS A 115 -0.77 -10.77 2.29
CA LYS A 115 0.57 -11.33 2.13
C LYS A 115 1.51 -10.33 1.47
N VAL A 116 1.08 -9.70 0.39
CA VAL A 116 1.89 -8.72 -0.35
C VAL A 116 2.10 -7.46 0.48
N ALA A 117 1.05 -6.99 1.17
CA ALA A 117 1.15 -5.85 2.08
C ALA A 117 2.17 -6.07 3.19
N GLN A 118 2.15 -7.25 3.83
CA GLN A 118 3.12 -7.63 4.87
C GLN A 118 4.54 -7.79 4.33
N GLN A 119 4.70 -8.46 3.18
CA GLN A 119 6.02 -8.66 2.57
C GLN A 119 6.70 -7.35 2.17
N ARG A 120 5.90 -6.35 1.80
CA ARG A 120 6.39 -5.07 1.28
C ARG A 120 6.25 -3.91 2.25
N ASP A 121 5.75 -4.19 3.46
CA ASP A 121 5.55 -3.18 4.50
C ASP A 121 4.67 -2.02 4.03
N LEU A 122 3.62 -2.34 3.27
CA LEU A 122 2.71 -1.36 2.68
C LEU A 122 1.53 -1.11 3.62
N HIS A 123 1.20 0.15 3.85
CA HIS A 123 -0.05 0.51 4.50
C HIS A 123 -1.22 0.28 3.54
N VAL A 124 -2.15 -0.61 3.91
CA VAL A 124 -3.33 -0.94 3.10
C VAL A 124 -4.58 -0.70 3.92
N GLN A 125 -5.57 -0.06 3.31
CA GLN A 125 -6.90 0.16 3.88
C GLN A 125 -7.97 -0.18 2.85
N GLY A 126 -9.12 -0.69 3.32
CA GLY A 126 -10.30 -0.91 2.47
C GLY A 126 -10.80 -2.34 2.51
N ILE A 127 -10.28 -3.19 1.62
CA ILE A 127 -10.66 -4.61 1.55
C ILE A 127 -9.98 -5.40 2.68
N VAL A 128 -8.69 -5.09 2.90
CA VAL A 128 -7.88 -5.55 4.02
C VAL A 128 -7.29 -4.32 4.67
N ASP A 129 -7.32 -4.26 5.99
CA ASP A 129 -6.62 -3.23 6.73
C ASP A 129 -5.33 -3.83 7.29
N TYR A 130 -4.19 -3.26 6.90
CA TYR A 130 -2.87 -3.62 7.41
C TYR A 130 -2.03 -2.36 7.58
N THR A 131 -1.61 -2.11 8.81
CA THR A 131 -0.67 -1.05 9.16
C THR A 131 0.69 -1.68 9.42
N PRO A 132 1.74 -1.31 8.66
CA PRO A 132 3.09 -1.80 8.91
C PRO A 132 3.60 -1.34 10.28
N PRO A 133 4.45 -2.13 10.96
CA PRO A 133 5.08 -1.70 12.20
C PRO A 133 5.95 -0.45 11.99
N GLU A 134 5.99 0.43 12.98
CA GLU A 134 6.81 1.64 12.91
C GLU A 134 8.29 1.26 12.79
N LYS A 135 8.92 1.66 11.69
CA LYS A 135 10.36 1.50 11.47
C LYS A 135 11.06 2.81 11.75
N GLU A 136 12.24 2.73 12.36
CA GLU A 136 13.10 3.89 12.50
C GLU A 136 13.34 4.54 11.13
N PRO A 137 13.20 5.87 11.01
CA PRO A 137 13.44 6.55 9.75
C PRO A 137 14.86 6.24 9.28
N ALA A 138 15.00 5.92 7.99
CA ALA A 138 16.30 5.69 7.41
C ALA A 138 17.22 6.89 7.73
N LYS A 139 18.40 6.61 8.28
CA LYS A 139 19.38 7.65 8.63
C LYS A 139 19.59 8.54 7.41
N SER A 140 19.35 9.85 7.57
CA SER A 140 19.58 10.80 6.50
C SER A 140 21.08 10.80 6.17
N VAL A 141 21.39 10.33 4.97
CA VAL A 141 22.73 10.47 4.41
C VAL A 141 22.75 11.72 3.53
N ASP A 142 23.79 12.53 3.65
CA ASP A 142 23.91 13.78 2.88
C ASP A 142 23.98 13.52 1.37
N ILE A 143 24.60 12.40 0.99
CA ILE A 143 24.73 11.91 -0.38
C ILE A 143 24.53 10.40 -0.37
N ALA A 144 23.82 9.87 -1.36
CA ALA A 144 23.73 8.42 -1.56
C ALA A 144 25.14 7.82 -1.81
N PRO A 145 25.51 6.69 -1.17
CA PRO A 145 26.88 6.15 -1.25
C PRO A 145 27.37 5.80 -2.65
N ASP A 146 26.46 5.40 -3.53
CA ASP A 146 26.70 5.09 -4.94
C ASP A 146 27.09 6.34 -5.74
N ILE A 147 26.34 7.43 -5.59
CA ILE A 147 26.63 8.74 -6.20
C ILE A 147 28.00 9.23 -5.71
N LEU A 148 28.25 9.18 -4.39
CA LEU A 148 29.54 9.57 -3.82
C LEU A 148 30.69 8.76 -4.44
N LYS A 149 30.53 7.44 -4.55
CA LYS A 149 31.55 6.54 -5.11
C LYS A 149 31.81 6.83 -6.59
N GLU A 150 30.78 7.12 -7.38
CA GLU A 150 30.93 7.47 -8.79
C GLU A 150 31.74 8.76 -8.96
N HIS A 151 31.40 9.81 -8.20
CA HIS A 151 32.10 11.09 -8.28
C HIS A 151 33.53 11.02 -7.73
N VAL A 152 33.79 10.27 -6.66
CA VAL A 152 35.15 10.04 -6.15
C VAL A 152 36.00 9.30 -7.19
N ARG A 153 35.42 8.31 -7.89
CA ARG A 153 36.12 7.60 -8.97
C ARG A 153 36.49 8.54 -10.13
N LYS A 154 35.59 9.45 -10.51
CA LYS A 154 35.86 10.47 -11.53
C LYS A 154 36.96 11.44 -11.08
N GLU A 155 36.91 11.88 -9.82
CA GLU A 155 37.87 12.82 -9.24
C GLU A 155 39.28 12.22 -9.12
N MET A 156 39.39 10.97 -8.65
CA MET A 156 40.67 10.26 -8.57
C MET A 156 41.26 9.96 -9.96
N LYS A 157 40.43 9.78 -10.99
CA LYS A 157 40.89 9.63 -12.38
C LYS A 157 41.46 10.95 -12.92
N ALA A 158 40.84 12.08 -12.59
CA ALA A 158 41.32 13.40 -12.97
C ALA A 158 42.57 13.83 -12.17
N HIS A 159 42.71 13.32 -10.95
CA HIS A 159 43.81 13.66 -10.03
C HIS A 159 44.41 12.39 -9.39
N PRO A 160 45.32 11.67 -10.09
CA PRO A 160 45.84 10.38 -9.66
C PRO A 160 46.67 10.41 -8.36
N LYS A 161 47.14 11.59 -7.94
CA LYS A 161 47.97 11.79 -6.75
C LYS A 161 47.16 12.14 -5.49
N LEU A 162 45.85 12.39 -5.62
CA LEU A 162 45.01 12.69 -4.45
C LEU A 162 44.74 11.42 -3.66
N SER A 163 44.79 11.54 -2.34
CA SER A 163 44.33 10.47 -1.47
C SER A 163 42.81 10.32 -1.58
N ARG A 164 42.30 9.11 -1.32
CA ARG A 164 40.86 8.83 -1.35
C ARG A 164 40.08 9.70 -0.36
N GLY A 165 40.67 10.04 0.79
CA GLY A 165 40.06 10.91 1.80
C GLY A 165 39.86 12.35 1.28
N GLU A 166 40.88 12.93 0.67
CA GLU A 166 40.81 14.29 0.10
C GLU A 166 39.84 14.36 -1.09
N ALA A 167 39.78 13.31 -1.90
CA ALA A 167 38.82 13.21 -2.99
C ALA A 167 37.37 13.15 -2.48
N ILE A 168 37.11 12.45 -1.37
CA ILE A 168 35.77 12.41 -0.74
C ILE A 168 35.37 13.79 -0.24
N GLU A 169 36.24 14.50 0.46
CA GLU A 169 35.93 15.84 0.99
C GLU A 169 35.71 16.86 -0.12
N LYS A 170 36.56 16.88 -1.17
CA LYS A 170 36.34 17.73 -2.35
C LYS A 170 35.00 17.44 -3.05
N VAL A 171 34.64 16.18 -3.17
CA VAL A 171 33.38 15.76 -3.81
C VAL A 171 32.19 16.16 -2.95
N LYS A 172 32.26 16.00 -1.62
CA LYS A 172 31.22 16.46 -0.70
C LYS A 172 31.06 17.98 -0.75
N ASP A 173 32.16 18.74 -0.73
CA ASP A 173 32.10 20.20 -0.82
C ASP A 173 31.46 20.66 -2.14
N ARG A 174 31.73 19.98 -3.25
CA ARG A 174 31.16 20.30 -4.55
C ARG A 174 29.68 19.94 -4.68
N ILE A 175 29.26 18.79 -4.15
CA ILE A 175 27.93 18.21 -4.40
C ILE A 175 26.93 18.54 -3.29
N VAL A 176 27.37 18.62 -2.03
CA VAL A 176 26.48 18.96 -0.92
C VAL A 176 26.13 20.45 -1.02
N PRO A 177 24.83 20.79 -1.16
CA PRO A 177 24.39 22.19 -1.19
C PRO A 177 24.83 22.93 0.06
N HIS A 178 25.16 24.22 -0.09
CA HIS A 178 25.74 25.02 1.00
C HIS A 178 24.87 25.06 2.28
N TRP A 179 23.54 24.93 2.16
CA TRP A 179 22.60 24.89 3.28
C TRP A 179 22.56 23.56 4.05
N LYS A 180 23.16 22.47 3.53
CA LYS A 180 23.33 21.18 4.23
C LYS A 180 24.74 20.98 4.80
N ARG A 181 25.67 21.90 4.53
CA ARG A 181 27.01 21.84 5.10
C ARG A 181 26.90 22.11 6.60
N LYS A 182 27.38 21.19 7.44
CA LYS A 182 27.48 21.45 8.89
C LYS A 182 28.33 22.72 9.10
N LYS A 183 27.75 23.77 9.70
CA LYS A 183 28.52 24.92 10.17
C LYS A 183 29.58 24.41 11.15
N LYS A 184 30.84 24.69 10.86
CA LYS A 184 31.95 24.51 11.80
C LYS A 184 31.77 25.44 13.00
#